data_AF-A0A2A4QSH1-F1
#
_entry.id   AF-A0A2A4QSH1-F1
#
_cell.length_a   1.000
_cell.length_b   1.000
_cell.length_c   1.000
_cell.angle_alpha   90.00
_cell.angle_beta   90.00
_cell.angle_gamma   90.00
#
_symmetry.space_group_name_H-M   'P 1'
#
loop_
_entity.id
_entity.type
_entity.pdbx_description
1 polymer ?
#
loop_
_entity_poly.entity_id
_entity_poly.type
_entity_poly.pdbx_seq_one_letter_code
_entity_poly.pdbx_strand_id
1 'polypeptide(L)'
;MIVFLVSSCTSKVDNKKEDTTVKSVSFIKTQGANLVNSKGERIILKGTNLGNWLVPEGYMFKMDQVNSPYKIDELLQELIGPDSLNVFWKGFLDNYITHKDIKYLKSIGCNHIRVPFNYKMFTDDLYMGERNSGFKYLDRIIDWCKQEELYVLLDMHCAPGGQTGDNIDDSYGYPFLFKSKSSQDLMIEIWVKIAKKYKDEPIIVGYDIVNEPIAHYFKKELDVLNHELFLLYKRIIKEIRKVDTQHTIFLNGSIWSTNFDVFEELNDPNVVYEFHTYWVDVTKSVIQPYIDFRDKHQVPIYVGETGENTDQWIHDFRVLLDENDVSWCYWPYKKMNNTRGIMNFDEPESYHLISEYAKSDRSSYAKMRANRPNISEVQIALNKYLENSLYKNNFVNKGYTKALDFKVEMN
;
A
#
# COMPACT_ATOMS: atom_id res chain seq x y z
N MET A 1 53.74 35.23 57.49
CA MET A 1 53.63 35.70 56.09
C MET A 1 53.12 34.52 55.29
N ILE A 2 51.83 34.56 54.93
CA ILE A 2 51.08 33.50 54.25
C ILE A 2 51.54 33.46 52.79
N VAL A 3 52.01 32.31 52.31
CA VAL A 3 52.34 32.08 50.90
C VAL A 3 51.28 31.15 50.32
N PHE A 4 50.53 31.66 49.36
CA PHE A 4 49.50 30.96 48.61
C PHE A 4 50.14 29.90 47.69
N LEU A 5 49.71 28.65 47.83
CA LEU A 5 49.89 27.60 46.83
C LEU A 5 48.61 27.54 45.98
N VAL A 6 48.70 28.02 44.74
CA VAL A 6 47.63 27.88 43.74
C VAL A 6 47.75 26.48 43.14
N SER A 7 46.85 25.58 43.54
CA SER A 7 46.67 24.28 42.89
C SER A 7 45.66 24.43 41.76
N SER A 8 46.09 24.13 40.53
CA SER A 8 45.25 24.15 39.33
C SER A 8 44.33 22.93 39.31
N CYS A 9 43.04 23.12 39.62
CA CYS A 9 42.01 22.11 39.38
C CYS A 9 41.62 22.09 37.90
N THR A 10 42.19 21.18 37.11
CA THR A 10 41.58 20.74 35.85
C THR A 10 40.50 19.73 36.16
N SER A 11 39.23 20.15 36.13
CA SER A 11 38.08 19.25 36.15
C SER A 11 38.02 18.47 34.83
N LYS A 12 38.29 17.16 34.89
CA LYS A 12 37.91 16.24 33.82
C LYS A 12 36.38 16.18 33.79
N VAL A 13 35.80 16.72 32.73
CA VAL A 13 34.39 16.49 32.39
C VAL A 13 34.31 15.05 31.89
N ASP A 14 33.78 14.16 32.73
CA ASP A 14 33.35 12.83 32.31
C ASP A 14 32.17 12.99 31.35
N ASN A 15 32.47 13.11 30.05
CA ASN A 15 31.49 12.87 29.00
C ASN A 15 31.13 11.38 29.02
N LYS A 16 30.19 11.01 29.90
CA LYS A 16 29.35 9.84 29.67
C LYS A 16 28.62 10.11 28.37
N LYS A 17 29.10 9.50 27.28
CA LYS A 17 28.26 9.23 26.12
C LYS A 17 27.05 8.48 26.67
N GLU A 18 25.91 9.14 26.69
CA GLU A 18 24.64 8.42 26.66
C GLU A 18 24.72 7.49 25.46
N ASP A 19 24.83 6.20 25.76
CA ASP A 19 24.62 5.14 24.80
C ASP A 19 23.15 5.26 24.42
N THR A 20 22.88 6.07 23.40
CA THR A 20 21.58 6.09 22.72
C THR A 20 21.39 4.67 22.21
N THR A 21 20.71 3.84 23.00
CA THR A 21 20.26 2.52 22.58
C THR A 21 19.45 2.73 21.32
N VAL A 22 20.10 2.51 20.18
CA VAL A 22 19.47 2.48 18.86
C VAL A 22 18.36 1.44 19.02
N LYS A 23 17.10 1.86 18.94
CA LYS A 23 15.99 0.92 18.87
C LYS A 23 16.12 0.22 17.52
N SER A 24 16.87 -0.88 17.50
CA SER A 24 17.01 -1.69 16.29
C SER A 24 15.64 -2.26 15.96
N VAL A 25 15.05 -1.81 14.86
CA VAL A 25 13.89 -2.45 14.24
C VAL A 25 14.23 -3.93 14.03
N SER A 26 13.36 -4.82 14.49
CA SER A 26 13.54 -6.27 14.35
C SER A 26 12.49 -6.87 13.44
N PHE A 27 12.81 -8.01 12.84
CA PHE A 27 11.83 -8.84 12.14
C PHE A 27 10.58 -9.07 12.99
N ILE A 28 9.44 -9.02 12.32
CA ILE A 28 8.15 -9.39 12.89
C ILE A 28 7.82 -10.80 12.42
N LYS A 29 7.40 -11.64 13.37
CA LYS A 29 7.06 -13.05 13.18
C LYS A 29 5.67 -13.32 13.71
N THR A 30 5.07 -14.43 13.32
CA THR A 30 3.83 -14.92 13.92
C THR A 30 4.12 -15.81 15.13
N GLN A 31 3.23 -15.76 16.13
CA GLN A 31 3.23 -16.66 17.28
C GLN A 31 1.78 -16.87 17.74
N GLY A 32 1.21 -18.02 17.38
CA GLY A 32 -0.22 -18.26 17.55
C GLY A 32 -1.04 -17.19 16.84
N ALA A 33 -2.07 -16.66 17.50
CA ALA A 33 -2.92 -15.58 16.99
C ALA A 33 -2.25 -14.20 16.85
N ASN A 34 -0.94 -14.06 17.14
CA ASN A 34 -0.28 -12.77 17.30
C ASN A 34 0.87 -12.54 16.34
N LEU A 35 1.14 -11.27 16.05
CA LEU A 35 2.43 -10.79 15.56
C LEU A 35 3.34 -10.44 16.74
N VAL A 36 4.59 -10.83 16.68
CA VAL A 36 5.60 -10.59 17.72
C VAL A 36 6.90 -10.08 17.11
N ASN A 37 7.62 -9.26 17.86
CA ASN A 37 8.98 -8.87 17.51
C ASN A 37 10.00 -9.95 17.92
N SER A 38 11.30 -9.70 17.67
CA SER A 38 12.39 -10.63 18.02
C SER A 38 12.51 -10.98 19.51
N LYS A 39 11.89 -10.21 20.42
CA LYS A 39 11.85 -10.48 21.87
C LYS A 39 10.60 -11.25 22.30
N GLY A 40 9.71 -11.60 21.37
CA GLY A 40 8.41 -12.20 21.67
C GLY A 40 7.38 -11.21 22.19
N GLU A 41 7.65 -9.91 22.10
CA GLU A 41 6.69 -8.87 22.48
C GLU A 41 5.67 -8.70 21.36
N ARG A 42 4.38 -8.69 21.75
CA ARG A 42 3.27 -8.54 20.82
C ARG A 42 3.27 -7.18 20.13
N ILE A 43 2.96 -7.17 18.83
CA ILE A 43 2.85 -5.98 17.99
C ILE A 43 1.45 -5.94 17.37
N ILE A 44 0.83 -4.76 17.36
CA ILE A 44 -0.37 -4.47 16.58
C ILE A 44 0.03 -3.47 15.51
N LEU A 45 -0.14 -3.84 14.25
CA LEU A 45 0.12 -2.95 13.13
C LEU A 45 -1.05 -1.96 13.02
N LYS A 46 -0.72 -0.66 13.01
CA LYS A 46 -1.64 0.47 12.90
C LYS A 46 -1.10 1.40 11.83
N GLY A 47 -1.69 1.33 10.64
CA GLY A 47 -1.12 1.95 9.45
C GLY A 47 -2.10 2.55 8.45
N THR A 48 -1.52 3.02 7.35
CA THR A 48 -2.25 3.50 6.18
C THR A 48 -1.60 3.01 4.90
N ASN A 49 -2.40 2.86 3.85
CA ASN A 49 -1.94 2.44 2.53
C ASN A 49 -1.40 3.64 1.75
N LEU A 50 -0.25 3.47 1.09
CA LEU A 50 0.27 4.43 0.10
C LEU A 50 -0.36 4.23 -1.28
N GLY A 51 -1.69 4.16 -1.30
CA GLY A 51 -2.48 4.00 -2.52
C GLY A 51 -2.26 5.13 -3.54
N ASN A 52 -2.61 4.87 -4.79
CA ASN A 52 -2.42 5.75 -5.94
C ASN A 52 -0.96 6.05 -6.35
N TRP A 53 0.06 5.70 -5.55
CA TRP A 53 1.46 6.09 -5.84
C TRP A 53 2.16 5.23 -6.89
N LEU A 54 2.37 3.94 -6.60
CA LEU A 54 2.99 3.00 -7.54
C LEU A 54 1.94 2.18 -8.30
N VAL A 55 0.66 2.45 -8.01
CA VAL A 55 -0.52 1.85 -8.62
C VAL A 55 -1.56 2.96 -8.70
N PRO A 56 -1.65 3.69 -9.82
CA PRO A 56 -2.62 4.76 -9.98
C PRO A 56 -4.04 4.21 -10.16
N GLU A 57 -5.03 4.86 -9.54
CA GLU A 57 -6.43 4.41 -9.55
C GLU A 57 -7.38 5.52 -10.00
N GLY A 58 -8.29 5.16 -10.92
CA GLY A 58 -9.10 6.14 -11.65
C GLY A 58 -9.90 7.07 -10.75
N TYR A 59 -10.55 6.53 -9.72
CA TYR A 59 -11.38 7.33 -8.83
C TYR A 59 -10.57 8.34 -8.00
N MET A 60 -9.31 8.04 -7.67
CA MET A 60 -8.39 8.98 -7.00
C MET A 60 -7.91 10.08 -7.94
N PHE A 61 -7.85 9.78 -9.25
CA PHE A 61 -7.68 10.75 -10.33
C PHE A 61 -8.99 11.40 -10.81
N LYS A 62 -10.15 11.13 -10.21
CA LYS A 62 -11.48 11.62 -10.66
C LYS A 62 -11.83 11.20 -12.11
N MET A 63 -11.40 10.02 -12.52
CA MET A 63 -11.59 9.44 -13.86
C MET A 63 -12.47 8.18 -13.80
N ASP A 64 -13.68 8.27 -13.24
CA ASP A 64 -14.58 7.17 -12.84
C ASP A 64 -14.71 5.93 -13.79
N GLN A 65 -14.55 6.08 -15.11
CA GLN A 65 -14.63 4.96 -16.08
C GLN A 65 -13.25 4.38 -16.48
N VAL A 66 -12.19 5.03 -16.05
CA VAL A 66 -10.78 4.80 -16.39
C VAL A 66 -10.08 4.36 -15.11
N ASN A 67 -10.41 3.14 -14.65
CA ASN A 67 -10.12 2.74 -13.27
C ASN A 67 -8.76 2.06 -13.07
N SER A 68 -8.24 1.37 -14.10
CA SER A 68 -6.98 0.63 -14.01
C SER A 68 -5.77 1.46 -14.46
N PRO A 69 -4.55 1.13 -13.97
CA PRO A 69 -3.33 1.82 -14.37
C PRO A 69 -3.13 1.94 -15.88
N TYR A 70 -3.39 0.86 -16.64
CA TYR A 70 -3.22 0.91 -18.10
C TYR A 70 -4.21 1.87 -18.79
N LYS A 71 -5.45 1.97 -18.31
CA LYS A 71 -6.45 2.88 -18.89
C LYS A 71 -6.11 4.33 -18.57
N ILE A 72 -5.57 4.58 -17.38
CA ILE A 72 -5.11 5.92 -16.98
C ILE A 72 -3.95 6.36 -17.86
N ASP A 73 -2.97 5.48 -18.09
CA ASP A 73 -1.85 5.75 -19.01
C ASP A 73 -2.34 6.07 -20.42
N GLU A 74 -3.26 5.25 -20.96
CA GLU A 74 -3.88 5.47 -22.28
C GLU A 74 -4.61 6.83 -22.36
N LEU A 75 -5.49 7.12 -21.39
CA LEU A 75 -6.23 8.38 -21.33
C LEU A 75 -5.29 9.59 -21.31
N LEU A 76 -4.25 9.55 -20.47
CA LEU A 76 -3.30 10.65 -20.38
C LEU A 76 -2.46 10.75 -21.67
N GLN A 77 -2.13 9.65 -22.33
CA GLN A 77 -1.44 9.66 -23.62
C GLN A 77 -2.30 10.32 -24.71
N GLU A 78 -3.60 10.04 -24.75
CA GLU A 78 -4.56 10.69 -25.66
C GLU A 78 -4.63 12.20 -25.46
N LEU A 79 -4.54 12.63 -24.20
CA LEU A 79 -4.67 14.03 -23.79
C LEU A 79 -3.42 14.87 -24.07
N ILE A 80 -2.25 14.40 -23.67
CA ILE A 80 -1.01 15.21 -23.65
C ILE A 80 0.14 14.65 -24.49
N GLY A 81 -0.02 13.46 -25.08
CA GLY A 81 1.00 12.82 -25.89
C GLY A 81 2.16 12.22 -25.08
N PRO A 82 3.06 11.47 -25.74
CA PRO A 82 4.05 10.62 -25.07
C PRO A 82 5.11 11.39 -24.27
N ASP A 83 5.63 12.50 -24.82
CA ASP A 83 6.73 13.24 -24.16
C ASP A 83 6.25 13.91 -22.86
N SER A 84 5.10 14.58 -22.92
CA SER A 84 4.46 15.21 -21.76
C SER A 84 4.02 14.17 -20.74
N LEU A 85 3.51 13.01 -21.19
CA LEU A 85 3.12 11.92 -20.30
C LEU A 85 4.32 11.37 -19.53
N ASN A 86 5.45 11.17 -20.20
CA ASN A 86 6.67 10.72 -19.55
C ASN A 86 7.17 11.72 -18.49
N VAL A 87 7.11 13.03 -18.79
CA VAL A 87 7.43 14.08 -17.81
C VAL A 87 6.46 14.05 -16.64
N PHE A 88 5.16 13.89 -16.90
CA PHE A 88 4.14 13.80 -15.88
C PHE A 88 4.39 12.62 -14.93
N TRP A 89 4.57 11.41 -15.47
CA TRP A 89 4.77 10.22 -14.65
C TRP A 89 6.04 10.28 -13.81
N LYS A 90 7.14 10.78 -14.38
CA LYS A 90 8.36 11.00 -13.60
C LYS A 90 8.11 11.95 -12.43
N GLY A 91 7.45 13.09 -12.70
CA GLY A 91 7.09 14.04 -11.65
C GLY A 91 6.13 13.43 -10.63
N PHE A 92 5.19 12.60 -11.05
CA PHE A 92 4.22 11.94 -10.18
C PHE A 92 4.91 10.97 -9.23
N LEU A 93 5.75 10.08 -9.76
CA LEU A 93 6.50 9.10 -8.98
C LEU A 93 7.43 9.79 -7.96
N ASP A 94 7.99 10.96 -8.28
CA ASP A 94 8.89 11.70 -7.40
C ASP A 94 8.18 12.62 -6.38
N ASN A 95 6.97 13.10 -6.68
CA ASN A 95 6.28 14.08 -5.84
C ASN A 95 5.14 13.49 -5.01
N TYR A 96 4.43 12.47 -5.50
CA TYR A 96 3.21 11.99 -4.86
C TYR A 96 3.48 11.35 -3.51
N ILE A 97 4.62 10.69 -3.29
CA ILE A 97 5.09 10.30 -1.95
C ILE A 97 6.56 10.66 -1.84
N THR A 98 6.91 11.33 -0.74
CA THR A 98 8.26 11.76 -0.40
C THR A 98 8.63 11.30 1.00
N HIS A 99 9.92 11.41 1.36
CA HIS A 99 10.37 11.16 2.74
C HIS A 99 9.62 12.01 3.78
N LYS A 100 9.17 13.21 3.43
CA LYS A 100 8.39 14.06 4.35
C LYS A 100 7.05 13.44 4.72
N ASP A 101 6.39 12.75 3.79
CA ASP A 101 5.15 12.03 4.06
C ASP A 101 5.41 10.89 5.06
N ILE A 102 6.51 10.14 4.91
CA ILE A 102 6.90 9.03 5.79
C ILE A 102 7.24 9.53 7.20
N LYS A 103 8.03 10.60 7.29
CA LYS A 103 8.36 11.27 8.55
C LYS A 103 7.11 11.77 9.26
N TYR A 104 6.17 12.35 8.51
CA TYR A 104 4.89 12.80 9.06
C TYR A 104 4.08 11.63 9.62
N LEU A 105 3.90 10.55 8.86
CA LEU A 105 3.17 9.36 9.31
C LEU A 105 3.76 8.80 10.61
N LYS A 106 5.09 8.67 10.68
CA LYS A 106 5.76 8.28 11.92
C LYS A 106 5.46 9.24 13.08
N SER A 107 5.54 10.55 12.84
CA SER A 107 5.36 11.57 13.88
C SER A 107 3.97 11.56 14.53
N ILE A 108 2.94 11.20 13.77
CA ILE A 108 1.56 11.12 14.27
C ILE A 108 1.25 9.80 15.00
N GLY A 109 2.15 8.83 14.98
CA GLY A 109 1.99 7.55 15.68
C GLY A 109 1.68 6.35 14.78
N CYS A 110 1.71 6.51 13.46
CA CYS A 110 1.70 5.38 12.52
C CYS A 110 2.90 4.49 12.79
N ASN A 111 2.71 3.16 12.86
CA ASN A 111 3.81 2.23 13.11
C ASN A 111 4.14 1.32 11.93
N HIS A 112 3.27 1.26 10.92
CA HIS A 112 3.58 0.64 9.64
C HIS A 112 2.85 1.33 8.48
N ILE A 113 3.31 1.08 7.25
CA ILE A 113 2.62 1.42 6.00
C ILE A 113 2.53 0.20 5.11
N ARG A 114 1.47 0.11 4.29
CA ARG A 114 1.35 -0.86 3.19
C ARG A 114 1.62 -0.14 1.87
N VAL A 115 2.46 -0.74 1.02
CA VAL A 115 2.93 -0.16 -0.24
C VAL A 115 2.47 -1.03 -1.41
N PRO A 116 1.31 -0.68 -2.00
CA PRO A 116 0.85 -1.25 -3.26
C PRO A 116 1.87 -1.02 -4.37
N PHE A 117 2.21 -2.04 -5.15
CA PHE A 117 3.02 -1.91 -6.36
C PHE A 117 2.48 -2.78 -7.51
N ASN A 118 2.76 -2.36 -8.74
CA ASN A 118 2.39 -3.10 -9.95
C ASN A 118 3.56 -3.99 -10.42
N TYR A 119 3.27 -5.25 -10.81
CA TYR A 119 4.28 -6.20 -11.29
C TYR A 119 5.11 -5.67 -12.47
N LYS A 120 4.53 -4.84 -13.35
CA LYS A 120 5.20 -4.31 -14.55
C LYS A 120 6.42 -3.47 -14.20
N MET A 121 6.50 -2.94 -12.99
CA MET A 121 7.69 -2.25 -12.51
C MET A 121 8.93 -3.15 -12.49
N PHE A 122 8.75 -4.48 -12.44
CA PHE A 122 9.84 -5.48 -12.42
C PHE A 122 10.03 -6.18 -13.76
N THR A 123 9.37 -5.70 -14.81
CA THR A 123 9.51 -6.21 -16.19
C THR A 123 10.14 -5.15 -17.07
N ASP A 124 10.46 -5.53 -18.30
CA ASP A 124 10.91 -4.59 -19.32
C ASP A 124 9.74 -3.90 -20.04
N ASP A 125 8.48 -4.07 -19.58
CA ASP A 125 7.34 -3.32 -20.09
C ASP A 125 7.41 -1.85 -19.67
N LEU A 126 6.88 -0.96 -20.50
CA LEU A 126 6.80 0.46 -20.12
C LEU A 126 5.66 0.60 -19.11
N TYR A 127 5.98 1.16 -17.95
CA TYR A 127 5.02 1.44 -16.90
C TYR A 127 5.34 2.79 -16.27
N MET A 128 4.38 3.72 -16.33
CA MET A 128 4.54 5.09 -15.80
C MET A 128 5.86 5.75 -16.27
N GLY A 129 6.17 5.62 -17.56
CA GLY A 129 7.36 6.22 -18.18
C GLY A 129 8.70 5.51 -17.92
N GLU A 130 8.75 4.47 -17.08
CA GLU A 130 9.98 3.73 -16.78
C GLU A 130 9.83 2.23 -17.09
N ARG A 131 10.97 1.54 -17.26
CA ARG A 131 11.06 0.08 -17.41
C ARG A 131 11.95 -0.45 -16.30
N ASN A 132 11.59 -1.60 -15.73
CA ASN A 132 12.39 -2.28 -14.71
C ASN A 132 12.76 -1.36 -13.51
N SER A 133 11.85 -0.48 -13.11
CA SER A 133 12.04 0.54 -12.08
C SER A 133 11.64 0.10 -10.66
N GLY A 134 11.11 -1.12 -10.48
CA GLY A 134 10.54 -1.60 -9.22
C GLY A 134 11.51 -1.51 -8.05
N PHE A 135 12.76 -1.97 -8.24
CA PHE A 135 13.76 -1.89 -7.17
C PHE A 135 14.17 -0.46 -6.83
N LYS A 136 14.22 0.46 -7.80
CA LYS A 136 14.52 1.88 -7.54
C LYS A 136 13.51 2.47 -6.54
N TYR A 137 12.22 2.16 -6.73
CA TYR A 137 11.16 2.73 -5.89
C TYR A 137 10.99 2.00 -4.56
N LEU A 138 11.14 0.66 -4.55
CA LEU A 138 11.16 -0.11 -3.30
C LEU A 138 12.36 0.25 -2.42
N ASP A 139 13.58 0.35 -2.97
CA ASP A 139 14.78 0.77 -2.22
C ASP A 139 14.54 2.14 -1.58
N ARG A 140 13.97 3.08 -2.34
CA ARG A 140 13.68 4.45 -1.87
C ARG A 140 12.72 4.48 -0.68
N ILE A 141 11.59 3.78 -0.75
CA ILE A 141 10.62 3.78 0.36
C ILE A 141 11.17 3.02 1.57
N ILE A 142 11.89 1.92 1.36
CA ILE A 142 12.56 1.16 2.42
C ILE A 142 13.58 2.04 3.14
N ASP A 143 14.40 2.80 2.40
CA ASP A 143 15.39 3.70 2.99
C ASP A 143 14.77 4.83 3.83
N TRP A 144 13.63 5.39 3.39
CA TRP A 144 12.88 6.37 4.18
C TRP A 144 12.29 5.74 5.44
N CYS A 145 11.67 4.57 5.31
CA CYS A 145 11.10 3.81 6.41
C CYS A 145 12.15 3.44 7.47
N LYS A 146 13.37 3.07 7.07
CA LYS A 146 14.48 2.78 7.99
C LYS A 146 14.90 4.00 8.79
N GLN A 147 15.01 5.16 8.13
CA GLN A 147 15.39 6.42 8.78
C GLN A 147 14.35 6.87 9.82
N GLU A 148 13.08 6.55 9.59
CA GLU A 148 11.97 6.92 10.49
C GLU A 148 11.52 5.77 11.40
N GLU A 149 12.17 4.61 11.36
CA GLU A 149 11.77 3.39 12.09
C GLU A 149 10.27 3.04 11.88
N LEU A 150 9.78 3.14 10.64
CA LEU A 150 8.40 2.85 10.25
C LEU A 150 8.35 1.53 9.46
N TYR A 151 7.63 0.52 9.94
CA TYR A 151 7.55 -0.76 9.24
C TYR A 151 6.87 -0.62 7.86
N VAL A 152 7.25 -1.48 6.90
CA VAL A 152 6.67 -1.50 5.57
C VAL A 152 6.18 -2.90 5.19
N LEU A 153 4.94 -3.00 4.70
CA LEU A 153 4.38 -4.19 4.06
C LEU A 153 4.42 -3.96 2.55
N LEU A 154 5.07 -4.86 1.81
CA LEU A 154 5.12 -4.81 0.35
C LEU A 154 3.94 -5.59 -0.22
N ASP A 155 3.13 -4.95 -1.05
CA ASP A 155 1.90 -5.52 -1.61
C ASP A 155 1.94 -5.55 -3.14
N MET A 156 1.89 -6.75 -3.73
CA MET A 156 1.69 -6.87 -5.17
C MET A 156 0.22 -6.64 -5.51
N HIS A 157 -0.11 -5.38 -5.71
CA HIS A 157 -1.47 -4.90 -5.90
C HIS A 157 -2.01 -5.16 -7.31
N CYS A 158 -1.13 -5.25 -8.30
CA CYS A 158 -1.47 -5.71 -9.64
C CYS A 158 -0.55 -6.85 -10.01
N ALA A 159 -1.12 -8.05 -10.18
CA ALA A 159 -0.39 -9.24 -10.58
C ALA A 159 -0.40 -9.45 -12.11
N PRO A 160 0.58 -10.18 -12.67
CA PRO A 160 0.55 -10.56 -14.08
C PRO A 160 -0.76 -11.25 -14.45
N GLY A 161 -1.36 -10.85 -15.58
CA GLY A 161 -2.63 -11.41 -16.05
C GLY A 161 -3.88 -10.92 -15.29
N GLY A 162 -3.74 -10.15 -14.22
CA GLY A 162 -4.84 -9.67 -13.39
C GLY A 162 -5.40 -10.74 -12.46
N GLN A 163 -5.51 -10.39 -11.18
CA GLN A 163 -5.94 -11.28 -10.10
C GLN A 163 -7.40 -11.12 -9.73
N THR A 164 -7.97 -9.92 -9.88
CA THR A 164 -9.33 -9.61 -9.45
C THR A 164 -10.30 -9.83 -10.60
N GLY A 165 -9.90 -9.43 -11.81
CA GLY A 165 -10.77 -9.46 -12.98
C GLY A 165 -11.72 -8.25 -13.05
N ASP A 166 -11.39 -7.15 -12.38
CA ASP A 166 -12.19 -5.93 -12.32
C ASP A 166 -11.33 -4.65 -12.12
N ASN A 167 -11.88 -3.60 -11.52
CA ASN A 167 -11.45 -2.22 -11.67
C ASN A 167 -10.19 -1.78 -10.92
N ILE A 168 -9.64 -2.61 -10.03
CA ILE A 168 -8.49 -2.27 -9.16
C ILE A 168 -7.15 -2.86 -9.63
N ASP A 169 -7.16 -3.64 -10.71
CA ASP A 169 -5.95 -4.24 -11.27
C ASP A 169 -5.84 -3.95 -12.78
N ASP A 170 -4.76 -4.44 -13.39
CA ASP A 170 -4.56 -4.39 -14.85
C ASP A 170 -5.19 -5.59 -15.58
N SER A 171 -6.25 -6.18 -15.02
CA SER A 171 -6.99 -7.26 -15.70
C SER A 171 -7.78 -6.74 -16.90
N TYR A 172 -8.13 -7.67 -17.79
CA TYR A 172 -9.02 -7.41 -18.93
C TYR A 172 -10.44 -7.91 -18.66
N GLY A 173 -10.94 -7.73 -17.43
CA GLY A 173 -12.28 -8.16 -17.00
C GLY A 173 -12.42 -9.64 -16.64
N TYR A 174 -11.30 -10.34 -16.46
CA TYR A 174 -11.25 -11.71 -15.98
C TYR A 174 -9.91 -11.99 -15.28
N PRO A 175 -9.89 -12.77 -14.18
CA PRO A 175 -8.67 -13.00 -13.40
C PRO A 175 -7.77 -14.06 -14.05
N PHE A 176 -7.11 -13.72 -15.16
CA PHE A 176 -6.29 -14.66 -15.93
C PHE A 176 -5.05 -15.15 -15.18
N LEU A 177 -4.65 -14.52 -14.09
CA LEU A 177 -3.60 -15.04 -13.20
C LEU A 177 -3.84 -16.53 -12.84
N PHE A 178 -5.09 -16.92 -12.61
CA PHE A 178 -5.44 -18.29 -12.21
C PHE A 178 -5.59 -19.28 -13.36
N LYS A 179 -5.36 -18.84 -14.61
CA LYS A 179 -5.41 -19.69 -15.81
C LYS A 179 -4.10 -19.68 -16.59
N SER A 180 -3.28 -18.65 -16.41
CA SER A 180 -2.05 -18.43 -17.18
C SER A 180 -0.83 -18.88 -16.39
N LYS A 181 -0.25 -20.02 -16.78
CA LYS A 181 1.00 -20.50 -16.16
C LYS A 181 2.14 -19.48 -16.27
N SER A 182 2.29 -18.81 -17.41
CA SER A 182 3.34 -17.79 -17.61
C SER A 182 3.15 -16.59 -16.68
N SER A 183 1.90 -16.17 -16.42
CA SER A 183 1.60 -15.10 -15.47
C SER A 183 1.99 -15.49 -14.05
N GLN A 184 1.63 -16.71 -13.63
CA GLN A 184 2.01 -17.23 -12.33
C GLN A 184 3.53 -17.40 -12.17
N ASP A 185 4.21 -17.89 -13.21
CA ASP A 185 5.67 -18.06 -13.19
C ASP A 185 6.38 -16.70 -13.10
N LEU A 186 5.91 -15.68 -13.83
CA LEU A 186 6.42 -14.31 -13.75
C LEU A 186 6.18 -13.71 -12.36
N MET A 187 4.99 -13.89 -11.79
CA MET A 187 4.66 -13.44 -10.44
C MET A 187 5.61 -14.03 -9.40
N ILE A 188 5.85 -15.36 -9.47
CA ILE A 188 6.78 -16.07 -8.60
C ILE A 188 8.21 -15.55 -8.79
N GLU A 189 8.65 -15.35 -10.04
CA GLU A 189 9.98 -14.83 -10.34
C GLU A 189 10.20 -13.46 -9.69
N ILE A 190 9.23 -12.55 -9.81
CA ILE A 190 9.27 -11.22 -9.20
C ILE A 190 9.35 -11.33 -7.68
N TRP A 191 8.46 -12.12 -7.05
CA TRP A 191 8.49 -12.31 -5.60
C TRP A 191 9.80 -12.92 -5.09
N VAL A 192 10.35 -13.90 -5.80
CA VAL A 192 11.66 -14.49 -5.46
C VAL A 192 12.78 -13.47 -5.59
N LYS A 193 12.76 -12.59 -6.59
CA LYS A 193 13.75 -11.49 -6.72
C LYS A 193 13.63 -10.49 -5.58
N ILE A 194 12.41 -10.08 -5.21
CA ILE A 194 12.14 -9.18 -4.08
C ILE A 194 12.65 -9.82 -2.79
N ALA A 195 12.20 -11.04 -2.48
CA ALA A 195 12.58 -11.77 -1.28
C ALA A 195 14.09 -11.99 -1.19
N LYS A 196 14.74 -12.38 -2.29
CA LYS A 196 16.20 -12.57 -2.31
C LYS A 196 16.98 -11.29 -2.01
N LYS A 197 16.52 -10.14 -2.52
CA LYS A 197 17.18 -8.85 -2.30
C LYS A 197 16.99 -8.36 -0.86
N TYR A 198 15.79 -8.54 -0.31
CA TYR A 198 15.41 -7.94 0.97
C TYR A 198 15.38 -8.89 2.17
N LYS A 199 15.74 -10.17 2.03
CA LYS A 199 15.73 -11.17 3.12
C LYS A 199 16.37 -10.74 4.45
N ASP A 200 17.31 -9.80 4.43
CA ASP A 200 18.05 -9.31 5.60
C ASP A 200 17.56 -7.93 6.09
N GLU A 201 16.41 -7.44 5.60
CA GLU A 201 15.90 -6.08 5.85
C GLU A 201 14.70 -6.08 6.83
N PRO A 202 14.93 -5.93 8.14
CA PRO A 202 13.89 -6.08 9.16
C PRO A 202 12.84 -4.95 9.18
N ILE A 203 13.03 -3.85 8.45
CA ILE A 203 11.98 -2.83 8.31
C ILE A 203 10.78 -3.36 7.54
N ILE A 204 10.98 -4.39 6.70
CA ILE A 204 9.90 -5.04 5.98
C ILE A 204 9.20 -6.00 6.95
N VAL A 205 7.92 -5.78 7.19
CA VAL A 205 7.11 -6.66 8.06
C VAL A 205 6.78 -7.97 7.35
N GLY A 206 6.65 -7.92 6.02
CA GLY A 206 6.31 -9.08 5.22
C GLY A 206 6.01 -8.77 3.75
N TYR A 207 5.49 -9.80 3.09
CA TYR A 207 5.08 -9.78 1.69
C TYR A 207 3.59 -10.12 1.59
N ASP A 208 2.78 -9.15 1.19
CA ASP A 208 1.39 -9.35 0.80
C ASP A 208 1.34 -9.81 -0.66
N ILE A 209 1.07 -11.09 -0.83
CA ILE A 209 1.38 -11.83 -2.05
C ILE A 209 0.57 -11.34 -3.24
N VAL A 210 -0.71 -11.02 -3.05
CA VAL A 210 -1.62 -10.63 -4.12
C VAL A 210 -2.86 -9.94 -3.54
N ASN A 211 -3.12 -8.72 -3.98
CA ASN A 211 -4.26 -7.94 -3.52
C ASN A 211 -5.60 -8.44 -4.08
N GLU A 212 -6.62 -8.58 -3.22
CA GLU A 212 -8.04 -8.76 -3.61
C GLU A 212 -8.31 -9.74 -4.76
N PRO A 213 -7.82 -11.00 -4.66
CA PRO A 213 -8.01 -11.97 -5.73
C PRO A 213 -9.49 -12.36 -5.88
N ILE A 214 -9.90 -12.48 -7.15
CA ILE A 214 -11.22 -12.91 -7.62
C ILE A 214 -12.35 -11.95 -7.21
N ALA A 215 -13.00 -11.33 -8.19
CA ALA A 215 -14.20 -10.54 -7.92
C ALA A 215 -15.46 -11.41 -7.67
N HIS A 216 -16.45 -10.84 -6.98
CA HIS A 216 -17.73 -11.51 -6.68
C HIS A 216 -18.59 -11.85 -7.92
N TYR A 217 -18.18 -11.41 -9.12
CA TYR A 217 -18.85 -11.69 -10.39
C TYR A 217 -18.63 -13.12 -10.91
N PHE A 218 -17.56 -13.80 -10.49
CA PHE A 218 -17.15 -15.11 -11.03
C PHE A 218 -17.76 -16.31 -10.28
N LYS A 219 -18.99 -16.18 -9.76
CA LYS A 219 -19.64 -17.18 -8.88
C LYS A 219 -19.67 -18.60 -9.45
N LYS A 220 -19.85 -18.75 -10.76
CA LYS A 220 -19.94 -20.07 -11.44
C LYS A 220 -18.60 -20.82 -11.47
N GLU A 221 -17.49 -20.10 -11.37
CA GLU A 221 -16.13 -20.66 -11.44
C GLU A 221 -15.39 -20.55 -10.11
N LEU A 222 -16.06 -20.02 -9.07
CA LEU A 222 -15.44 -19.64 -7.81
C LEU A 222 -14.68 -20.80 -7.15
N ASP A 223 -15.25 -22.01 -7.11
CA ASP A 223 -14.58 -23.17 -6.50
C ASP A 223 -13.26 -23.49 -7.22
N VAL A 224 -13.26 -23.42 -8.56
CA VAL A 224 -12.07 -23.65 -9.36
C VAL A 224 -11.05 -22.53 -9.15
N LEU A 225 -11.50 -21.26 -9.18
CA LEU A 225 -10.61 -20.11 -8.98
C LEU A 225 -10.01 -20.09 -7.57
N ASN A 226 -10.78 -20.43 -6.54
CA ASN A 226 -10.30 -20.58 -5.16
C ASN A 226 -9.22 -21.65 -5.08
N HIS A 227 -9.46 -22.83 -5.68
CA HIS A 227 -8.47 -23.90 -5.66
C HIS A 227 -7.18 -23.49 -6.39
N GLU A 228 -7.28 -22.82 -7.54
CA GLU A 228 -6.12 -22.31 -8.28
C GLU A 228 -5.37 -21.22 -7.50
N LEU A 229 -6.06 -20.32 -6.80
CA LEU A 229 -5.45 -19.33 -5.91
C LEU A 229 -4.67 -20.02 -4.79
N PHE A 230 -5.27 -21.02 -4.15
CA PHE A 230 -4.62 -21.79 -3.09
C PHE A 230 -3.36 -22.53 -3.58
N LEU A 231 -3.44 -23.19 -4.73
CA LEU A 231 -2.28 -23.84 -5.36
C LEU A 231 -1.17 -22.84 -5.70
N LEU A 232 -1.54 -21.64 -6.16
CA LEU A 232 -0.60 -20.56 -6.42
C LEU A 232 0.09 -20.08 -5.14
N TYR A 233 -0.66 -19.86 -4.04
CA TYR A 233 -0.08 -19.51 -2.74
C TYR A 233 0.94 -20.55 -2.27
N LYS A 234 0.59 -21.84 -2.33
CA LYS A 234 1.54 -22.92 -1.98
C LYS A 234 2.81 -22.86 -2.81
N ARG A 235 2.69 -22.59 -4.11
CA ARG A 235 3.85 -22.51 -5.01
C ARG A 235 4.72 -21.29 -4.72
N ILE A 236 4.12 -20.12 -4.57
CA ILE A 236 4.84 -18.87 -4.25
C ILE A 236 5.57 -18.97 -2.93
N ILE A 237 4.89 -19.40 -1.86
CA ILE A 237 5.49 -19.54 -0.53
C ILE A 237 6.68 -20.48 -0.59
N LYS A 238 6.53 -21.66 -1.22
CA LYS A 238 7.61 -22.63 -1.37
C LYS A 238 8.84 -22.02 -2.06
N GLU A 239 8.65 -21.22 -3.10
CA GLU A 239 9.76 -20.61 -3.83
C GLU A 239 10.40 -19.44 -3.06
N ILE A 240 9.60 -18.58 -2.41
CA ILE A 240 10.11 -17.52 -1.51
C ILE A 240 10.95 -18.14 -0.39
N ARG A 241 10.48 -19.21 0.24
CA ARG A 241 11.20 -19.87 1.35
C ARG A 241 12.53 -20.49 0.98
N LYS A 242 12.84 -20.67 -0.31
CA LYS A 242 14.19 -21.07 -0.76
C LYS A 242 15.21 -19.95 -0.61
N VAL A 243 14.79 -18.69 -0.58
CA VAL A 243 15.67 -17.52 -0.54
C VAL A 243 15.47 -16.64 0.70
N ASP A 244 14.31 -16.73 1.35
CA ASP A 244 13.94 -15.92 2.51
C ASP A 244 13.06 -16.70 3.50
N THR A 245 13.62 -16.98 4.68
CA THR A 245 12.94 -17.65 5.80
C THR A 245 12.57 -16.68 6.93
N GLN A 246 12.86 -15.39 6.77
CA GLN A 246 12.71 -14.38 7.82
C GLN A 246 11.36 -13.67 7.72
N HIS A 247 10.97 -13.19 6.54
CA HIS A 247 9.78 -12.36 6.39
C HIS A 247 8.46 -13.12 6.54
N THR A 248 7.45 -12.43 7.07
CA THR A 248 6.08 -12.94 7.18
C THR A 248 5.39 -12.88 5.82
N ILE A 249 4.56 -13.87 5.51
CA ILE A 249 3.75 -13.87 4.29
C ILE A 249 2.32 -13.47 4.65
N PHE A 250 1.77 -12.48 3.96
CA PHE A 250 0.41 -12.02 4.10
C PHE A 250 -0.40 -12.57 2.93
N LEU A 251 -1.54 -13.20 3.24
CA LEU A 251 -2.39 -13.88 2.27
C LEU A 251 -3.79 -13.31 2.32
N ASN A 252 -4.17 -12.62 1.25
CA ASN A 252 -5.52 -12.13 1.05
C ASN A 252 -6.51 -13.28 0.82
N GLY A 253 -7.70 -13.18 1.43
CA GLY A 253 -8.83 -14.05 1.10
C GLY A 253 -9.26 -13.91 -0.36
N SER A 254 -10.18 -14.74 -0.84
CA SER A 254 -10.79 -14.54 -2.16
C SER A 254 -12.01 -13.61 -2.07
N ILE A 255 -12.63 -13.28 -3.21
CA ILE A 255 -13.81 -12.40 -3.28
C ILE A 255 -13.47 -11.03 -2.67
N TRP A 256 -12.58 -10.29 -3.32
CA TRP A 256 -12.11 -9.00 -2.80
C TRP A 256 -11.62 -9.12 -1.34
N SER A 257 -10.89 -10.20 -1.05
CA SER A 257 -10.37 -10.50 0.30
C SER A 257 -11.41 -10.76 1.39
N THR A 258 -12.69 -10.91 1.07
CA THR A 258 -13.75 -11.14 2.06
C THR A 258 -13.99 -12.61 2.40
N ASN A 259 -13.43 -13.55 1.64
CA ASN A 259 -13.72 -14.97 1.78
C ASN A 259 -12.50 -15.79 2.19
N PHE A 260 -12.51 -16.29 3.43
CA PHE A 260 -11.45 -17.14 3.99
C PHE A 260 -11.63 -18.63 3.71
N ASP A 261 -12.75 -19.04 3.09
CA ASP A 261 -12.98 -20.43 2.69
C ASP A 261 -12.01 -20.90 1.60
N VAL A 262 -11.27 -19.97 0.98
CA VAL A 262 -10.19 -20.30 0.04
C VAL A 262 -8.97 -20.93 0.70
N PHE A 263 -8.81 -20.76 2.01
CA PHE A 263 -7.64 -21.26 2.72
C PHE A 263 -7.83 -22.72 3.12
N GLU A 264 -7.06 -23.61 2.48
CA GLU A 264 -6.81 -24.96 2.97
C GLU A 264 -5.50 -24.99 3.81
N GLU A 265 -5.07 -26.18 4.23
CA GLU A 265 -3.88 -26.33 5.09
C GLU A 265 -2.57 -25.90 4.38
N LEU A 266 -1.89 -24.90 4.95
CA LEU A 266 -0.59 -24.41 4.52
C LEU A 266 0.49 -24.78 5.54
N ASN A 267 1.58 -25.37 5.06
CA ASN A 267 2.74 -25.72 5.89
C ASN A 267 3.77 -24.58 5.90
N ASP A 268 3.38 -23.40 6.39
CA ASP A 268 4.32 -22.31 6.67
C ASP A 268 4.04 -21.72 8.06
N PRO A 269 5.04 -21.67 8.95
CA PRO A 269 4.82 -21.25 10.32
C PRO A 269 4.69 -19.73 10.49
N ASN A 270 4.92 -18.93 9.43
CA ASN A 270 5.05 -17.48 9.50
C ASN A 270 4.13 -16.77 8.49
N VAL A 271 2.83 -16.96 8.65
CA VAL A 271 1.76 -16.47 7.75
C VAL A 271 0.71 -15.67 8.51
N VAL A 272 0.27 -14.57 7.90
CA VAL A 272 -0.87 -13.74 8.30
C VAL A 272 -1.97 -13.86 7.26
N TYR A 273 -3.22 -13.95 7.72
CA TYR A 273 -4.39 -13.99 6.84
C TYR A 273 -5.06 -12.62 6.79
N GLU A 274 -5.28 -12.13 5.58
CA GLU A 274 -5.66 -10.75 5.32
C GLU A 274 -7.06 -10.67 4.70
N PHE A 275 -7.88 -9.78 5.27
CA PHE A 275 -9.22 -9.49 4.75
C PHE A 275 -9.43 -8.00 4.57
N HIS A 276 -10.27 -7.64 3.62
CA HIS A 276 -10.66 -6.26 3.35
C HIS A 276 -12.13 -6.07 3.64
N THR A 277 -12.50 -4.87 4.06
CA THR A 277 -13.92 -4.55 4.27
C THR A 277 -14.18 -3.05 4.17
N TYR A 278 -15.24 -2.70 3.44
CA TYR A 278 -15.63 -1.33 3.19
C TYR A 278 -17.14 -1.16 3.34
N TRP A 279 -17.57 0.00 3.85
CA TRP A 279 -18.97 0.43 3.91
C TRP A 279 -19.93 -0.56 4.60
N VAL A 280 -19.41 -1.28 5.60
CA VAL A 280 -20.16 -2.23 6.42
C VAL A 280 -20.74 -1.57 7.68
N ASP A 281 -21.73 -2.20 8.28
CA ASP A 281 -22.19 -1.83 9.62
C ASP A 281 -21.08 -2.09 10.65
N VAL A 282 -20.87 -1.16 11.58
CA VAL A 282 -19.85 -1.31 12.63
C VAL A 282 -20.38 -2.21 13.73
N THR A 283 -20.30 -3.53 13.50
CA THR A 283 -20.77 -4.55 14.43
C THR A 283 -19.76 -5.70 14.51
N LYS A 284 -19.64 -6.33 15.69
CA LYS A 284 -18.72 -7.47 15.88
C LYS A 284 -19.02 -8.62 14.91
N SER A 285 -20.28 -8.83 14.55
CA SER A 285 -20.69 -9.88 13.60
C SER A 285 -20.01 -9.76 12.23
N VAL A 286 -19.62 -8.56 11.80
CA VAL A 286 -18.93 -8.37 10.52
C VAL A 286 -17.51 -8.94 10.55
N ILE A 287 -16.82 -8.86 11.68
CA ILE A 287 -15.45 -9.36 11.83
C ILE A 287 -15.37 -10.74 12.51
N GLN A 288 -16.48 -11.22 13.06
CA GLN A 288 -16.53 -12.48 13.82
C GLN A 288 -16.02 -13.69 13.03
N PRO A 289 -16.36 -13.88 11.74
CA PRO A 289 -15.84 -15.02 10.98
C PRO A 289 -14.30 -15.07 10.91
N TYR A 290 -13.65 -13.91 10.79
CA TYR A 290 -12.18 -13.82 10.76
C TYR A 290 -11.58 -14.04 12.14
N ILE A 291 -12.23 -13.56 13.21
CA ILE A 291 -11.84 -13.84 14.60
C ILE A 291 -11.94 -15.35 14.89
N ASP A 292 -13.03 -15.98 14.47
CA ASP A 292 -13.23 -17.42 14.63
C ASP A 292 -12.14 -18.20 13.88
N PHE A 293 -11.77 -17.74 12.68
CA PHE A 293 -10.65 -18.30 11.92
C PHE A 293 -9.32 -18.15 12.67
N ARG A 294 -9.00 -16.94 13.15
CA ARG A 294 -7.79 -16.63 13.96
C ARG A 294 -7.68 -17.58 15.15
N ASP A 295 -8.76 -17.71 15.91
CA ASP A 295 -8.78 -18.46 17.17
C ASP A 295 -8.78 -19.97 16.92
N LYS A 296 -9.49 -20.45 15.90
CA LYS A 296 -9.49 -21.87 15.50
C LYS A 296 -8.14 -22.34 14.98
N HIS A 297 -7.51 -21.54 14.13
CA HIS A 297 -6.27 -21.90 13.45
C HIS A 297 -5.00 -21.44 14.18
N GLN A 298 -5.14 -20.61 15.22
CA GLN A 298 -4.02 -20.04 15.98
C GLN A 298 -3.02 -19.31 15.06
N VAL A 299 -3.55 -18.45 14.20
CA VAL A 299 -2.81 -17.64 13.22
C VAL A 299 -3.28 -16.19 13.31
N PRO A 300 -2.43 -15.19 13.08
CA PRO A 300 -2.85 -13.79 13.08
C PRO A 300 -3.73 -13.46 11.87
N ILE A 301 -4.65 -12.51 12.09
CA ILE A 301 -5.44 -11.88 11.03
C ILE A 301 -5.12 -10.38 10.94
N TYR A 302 -5.33 -9.80 9.77
CA TYR A 302 -5.01 -8.43 9.46
C TYR A 302 -6.04 -7.81 8.52
N VAL A 303 -6.44 -6.57 8.80
CA VAL A 303 -7.23 -5.76 7.86
C VAL A 303 -6.28 -4.98 6.97
N GLY A 304 -6.08 -5.47 5.74
CA GLY A 304 -5.24 -4.84 4.73
C GLY A 304 -5.77 -3.51 4.25
N GLU A 305 -7.10 -3.47 4.12
CA GLU A 305 -7.82 -2.32 3.65
C GLU A 305 -9.19 -2.19 4.29
N THR A 306 -9.45 -0.96 4.71
CA THR A 306 -10.75 -0.48 5.15
C THR A 306 -10.72 1.04 5.18
N GLY A 307 -11.88 1.70 5.15
CA GLY A 307 -11.93 3.15 5.17
C GLY A 307 -12.94 3.71 4.18
N GLU A 308 -12.53 4.75 3.45
CA GLU A 308 -13.37 5.45 2.48
C GLU A 308 -14.74 5.87 3.05
N ASN A 309 -14.77 6.29 4.33
CA ASN A 309 -16.01 6.56 5.09
C ASN A 309 -15.92 7.80 6.01
N THR A 310 -17.01 8.11 6.73
CA THR A 310 -17.10 9.21 7.70
C THR A 310 -16.12 9.06 8.85
N ASP A 311 -15.61 10.17 9.38
CA ASP A 311 -14.70 10.15 10.53
C ASP A 311 -15.29 9.38 11.73
N GLN A 312 -16.62 9.46 11.93
CA GLN A 312 -17.31 8.67 12.95
C GLN A 312 -17.23 7.17 12.67
N TRP A 313 -17.51 6.74 11.43
CA TRP A 313 -17.38 5.35 11.04
C TRP A 313 -15.94 4.85 11.21
N ILE A 314 -14.95 5.65 10.82
CA ILE A 314 -13.52 5.33 10.97
C ILE A 314 -13.15 5.14 12.44
N HIS A 315 -13.65 6.03 13.30
CA HIS A 315 -13.45 5.92 14.75
C HIS A 315 -14.04 4.61 15.26
N ASP A 316 -15.32 4.36 15.00
CA ASP A 316 -16.03 3.23 15.58
C ASP A 316 -15.48 1.90 15.05
N PHE A 317 -15.18 1.82 13.75
CA PHE A 317 -14.62 0.61 13.16
C PHE A 317 -13.20 0.34 13.65
N ARG A 318 -12.34 1.37 13.77
CA ARG A 318 -11.02 1.19 14.39
C ARG A 318 -11.13 0.73 15.83
N VAL A 319 -12.01 1.32 16.65
CA VAL A 319 -12.22 0.88 18.04
C VAL A 319 -12.62 -0.59 18.07
N LEU A 320 -13.54 -1.01 17.21
CA LEU A 320 -13.94 -2.43 17.10
C LEU A 320 -12.74 -3.34 16.79
N LEU A 321 -11.85 -2.94 15.88
CA LEU A 321 -10.64 -3.70 15.55
C LEU A 321 -9.64 -3.73 16.71
N ASP A 322 -9.41 -2.59 17.37
CA ASP A 322 -8.51 -2.47 18.52
C ASP A 322 -9.01 -3.32 19.71
N GLU A 323 -10.31 -3.30 20.03
CA GLU A 323 -10.92 -4.11 21.09
C GLU A 323 -10.88 -5.61 20.82
N ASN A 324 -10.80 -6.00 19.54
CA ASN A 324 -10.69 -7.40 19.12
C ASN A 324 -9.29 -7.76 18.68
N ASP A 325 -8.29 -6.93 19.01
CA ASP A 325 -6.89 -7.30 18.87
C ASP A 325 -6.44 -7.54 17.41
N VAL A 326 -7.09 -6.86 16.46
CA VAL A 326 -6.86 -7.00 15.02
C VAL A 326 -5.95 -5.89 14.51
N SER A 327 -4.87 -6.26 13.83
CA SER A 327 -3.99 -5.31 13.13
C SER A 327 -4.69 -4.73 11.89
N TRP A 328 -4.41 -3.47 11.54
CA TRP A 328 -5.14 -2.77 10.48
C TRP A 328 -4.30 -1.78 9.69
N CYS A 329 -4.73 -1.53 8.46
CA CYS A 329 -4.21 -0.50 7.57
C CYS A 329 -5.36 0.18 6.82
N TYR A 330 -5.55 1.47 7.08
CA TYR A 330 -6.65 2.21 6.46
C TYR A 330 -6.29 2.69 5.06
N TRP A 331 -7.30 2.76 4.20
CA TRP A 331 -7.17 3.16 2.82
C TRP A 331 -7.88 4.50 2.54
N PRO A 332 -7.23 5.44 1.83
CA PRO A 332 -5.79 5.60 1.57
C PRO A 332 -5.15 6.70 2.44
N TYR A 333 -3.82 6.83 2.34
CA TYR A 333 -3.08 7.92 2.97
C TYR A 333 -3.44 9.29 2.37
N LYS A 334 -3.37 9.41 1.03
CA LYS A 334 -3.43 10.70 0.33
C LYS A 334 -4.31 10.64 -0.92
N LYS A 335 -5.14 11.68 -1.11
CA LYS A 335 -6.05 11.79 -2.26
C LYS A 335 -6.36 13.25 -2.62
N MET A 336 -6.69 13.48 -3.89
CA MET A 336 -7.08 14.80 -4.38
C MET A 336 -8.54 15.13 -4.00
N ASN A 337 -8.76 16.31 -3.41
CA ASN A 337 -10.07 16.89 -3.12
C ASN A 337 -11.06 15.86 -2.55
N ASN A 338 -10.68 15.17 -1.47
CA ASN A 338 -11.51 14.12 -0.88
C ASN A 338 -11.09 13.78 0.55
N THR A 339 -11.88 14.16 1.55
CA THR A 339 -11.55 13.98 2.96
C THR A 339 -11.58 12.53 3.48
N ARG A 340 -11.71 11.51 2.62
CA ARG A 340 -11.70 10.10 3.03
C ARG A 340 -10.27 9.54 3.08
N GLY A 341 -9.42 10.14 3.90
CA GLY A 341 -8.01 9.78 4.04
C GLY A 341 -7.28 10.78 4.95
N ILE A 342 -6.05 10.46 5.35
CA ILE A 342 -5.26 11.28 6.29
C ILE A 342 -4.85 12.61 5.66
N MET A 343 -4.41 12.59 4.41
CA MET A 343 -3.78 13.71 3.71
C MET A 343 -4.54 14.04 2.43
N ASN A 344 -4.61 15.34 2.12
CA ASN A 344 -5.41 15.86 1.02
C ASN A 344 -4.68 16.97 0.30
N PHE A 345 -5.06 17.24 -0.95
CA PHE A 345 -4.64 18.43 -1.67
C PHE A 345 -5.73 18.92 -2.60
N ASP A 346 -5.65 20.21 -2.93
CA ASP A 346 -6.64 20.87 -3.76
C ASP A 346 -6.60 20.37 -5.20
N GLU A 347 -7.78 20.18 -5.77
CA GLU A 347 -7.96 19.87 -7.18
C GLU A 347 -7.57 21.10 -8.02
N PRO A 348 -6.75 20.95 -9.07
CA PRO A 348 -6.43 22.05 -9.98
C PRO A 348 -7.68 22.60 -10.68
N GLU A 349 -7.74 23.92 -10.90
CA GLU A 349 -8.90 24.63 -11.48
C GLU A 349 -9.44 24.00 -12.78
N SER A 350 -8.56 23.66 -13.72
CA SER A 350 -8.92 23.05 -15.01
C SER A 350 -8.92 21.52 -15.03
N TYR A 351 -8.84 20.86 -13.86
CA TYR A 351 -8.75 19.40 -13.79
C TYR A 351 -10.04 18.72 -14.29
N HIS A 352 -11.20 19.39 -14.16
CA HIS A 352 -12.48 18.91 -14.67
C HIS A 352 -12.45 18.53 -16.16
N LEU A 353 -11.61 19.18 -16.98
CA LEU A 353 -11.44 18.84 -18.41
C LEU A 353 -10.96 17.39 -18.61
N ILE A 354 -10.12 16.90 -17.71
CA ILE A 354 -9.59 15.53 -17.71
C ILE A 354 -10.71 14.56 -17.30
N SER A 355 -11.44 14.88 -16.23
CA SER A 355 -12.58 14.10 -15.75
C SER A 355 -13.71 14.00 -16.78
N GLU A 356 -14.01 15.09 -17.48
CA GLU A 356 -15.01 15.12 -18.55
C GLU A 356 -14.56 14.29 -19.75
N TYR A 357 -13.29 14.41 -20.16
CA TYR A 357 -12.75 13.56 -21.23
C TYR A 357 -12.79 12.06 -20.85
N ALA A 358 -12.46 11.74 -19.59
CA ALA A 358 -12.54 10.39 -19.03
C ALA A 358 -13.96 9.79 -19.10
N LYS A 359 -15.01 10.63 -19.01
CA LYS A 359 -16.43 10.25 -19.12
C LYS A 359 -16.97 10.29 -20.55
N SER A 360 -16.26 10.96 -21.46
CA SER A 360 -16.69 11.17 -22.84
C SER A 360 -16.63 9.88 -23.66
N ASP A 361 -17.34 9.87 -24.78
CA ASP A 361 -17.27 8.76 -25.73
C ASP A 361 -15.94 8.80 -26.50
N ARG A 362 -15.07 7.83 -26.23
CA ARG A 362 -13.76 7.65 -26.89
C ARG A 362 -13.71 6.44 -27.81
N SER A 363 -14.86 5.87 -28.19
CA SER A 363 -14.97 4.61 -28.94
C SER A 363 -14.42 4.63 -30.37
N SER A 364 -14.09 5.80 -30.92
CA SER A 364 -13.44 5.93 -32.23
C SER A 364 -12.58 7.18 -32.30
N TYR A 365 -11.56 7.18 -33.16
CA TYR A 365 -10.69 8.34 -33.36
C TYR A 365 -11.44 9.64 -33.70
N ALA A 366 -12.58 9.55 -34.40
CA ALA A 366 -13.40 10.72 -34.70
C ALA A 366 -14.01 11.33 -33.43
N LYS A 367 -14.53 10.48 -32.54
CA LYS A 367 -15.11 10.92 -31.25
C LYS A 367 -14.03 11.37 -30.29
N MET A 368 -12.88 10.69 -30.24
CA MET A 368 -11.72 11.14 -29.47
C MET A 368 -11.30 12.55 -29.86
N ARG A 369 -11.16 12.85 -31.17
CA ARG A 369 -10.83 14.21 -31.65
C ARG A 369 -11.91 15.24 -31.32
N ALA A 370 -13.18 14.86 -31.41
CA ALA A 370 -14.30 15.75 -31.14
C ALA A 370 -14.43 16.11 -29.65
N ASN A 371 -14.14 15.16 -28.76
CA ASN A 371 -14.29 15.32 -27.32
C ASN A 371 -13.00 15.78 -26.62
N ARG A 372 -11.84 15.76 -27.30
CA ARG A 372 -10.57 16.10 -26.67
C ARG A 372 -10.52 17.59 -26.29
N PRO A 373 -10.22 17.92 -25.02
CA PRO A 373 -10.10 19.32 -24.57
C PRO A 373 -8.82 19.99 -25.10
N ASN A 374 -8.65 21.27 -24.75
CA ASN A 374 -7.43 22.01 -25.07
C ASN A 374 -6.22 21.38 -24.33
N ILE A 375 -5.24 20.92 -25.11
CA ILE A 375 -4.04 20.26 -24.57
C ILE A 375 -3.24 21.14 -23.60
N SER A 376 -3.19 22.45 -23.82
CA SER A 376 -2.42 23.37 -22.97
C SER A 376 -3.08 23.53 -21.60
N GLU A 377 -4.41 23.59 -21.53
CA GLU A 377 -5.16 23.67 -20.27
C GLU A 377 -5.04 22.37 -19.47
N VAL A 378 -5.10 21.22 -20.14
CA VAL A 378 -4.85 19.92 -19.51
C VAL A 378 -3.43 19.83 -18.96
N GLN A 379 -2.44 20.27 -19.72
CA GLN A 379 -1.05 20.24 -19.26
C GLN A 379 -0.82 21.17 -18.06
N ILE A 380 -1.46 22.34 -18.02
CA ILE A 380 -1.46 23.22 -16.84
C ILE A 380 -2.09 22.50 -15.64
N ALA A 381 -3.24 21.84 -15.83
CA ALA A 381 -3.90 21.10 -14.75
C ALA A 381 -3.03 19.97 -14.20
N LEU A 382 -2.39 19.17 -15.06
CA LEU A 382 -1.50 18.08 -14.65
C LEU A 382 -0.22 18.58 -13.97
N ASN A 383 0.38 19.67 -14.46
CA ASN A 383 1.52 20.29 -13.78
C ASN A 383 1.13 20.79 -12.39
N LYS A 384 -0.06 21.40 -12.27
CA LYS A 384 -0.58 21.87 -10.99
C LYS A 384 -0.94 20.71 -10.05
N TYR A 385 -1.41 19.59 -10.59
CA TYR A 385 -1.60 18.34 -9.83
C TYR A 385 -0.27 17.89 -9.20
N LEU A 386 0.82 17.86 -9.98
CA LEU A 386 2.15 17.48 -9.48
C LEU A 386 2.67 18.44 -8.41
N GLU A 387 2.38 19.73 -8.53
CA GLU A 387 2.74 20.72 -7.53
C GLU A 387 1.91 20.55 -6.25
N ASN A 388 0.59 20.44 -6.37
CA ASN A 388 -0.33 20.34 -5.25
C ASN A 388 -0.14 19.03 -4.47
N SER A 389 0.28 17.94 -5.12
CA SER A 389 0.48 16.64 -4.47
C SER A 389 1.73 16.56 -3.59
N LEU A 390 2.67 17.51 -3.71
CA LEU A 390 3.82 17.62 -2.81
C LEU A 390 3.36 17.84 -1.36
N TYR A 391 3.97 17.11 -0.41
CA TYR A 391 3.65 17.19 1.02
C TYR A 391 3.44 18.62 1.56
N LYS A 392 4.31 19.56 1.17
CA LYS A 392 4.26 20.97 1.63
C LYS A 392 2.98 21.73 1.22
N ASN A 393 2.28 21.26 0.20
CA ASN A 393 1.06 21.84 -0.35
C ASN A 393 -0.18 21.02 0.02
N ASN A 394 0.00 19.96 0.81
CA ASN A 394 -1.10 19.14 1.30
C ASN A 394 -1.65 19.69 2.63
N PHE A 395 -2.85 19.27 2.97
CA PHE A 395 -3.48 19.55 4.26
C PHE A 395 -4.05 18.26 4.87
N VAL A 396 -4.01 18.20 6.20
CA VAL A 396 -4.41 17.04 6.98
C VAL A 396 -5.92 17.03 7.19
N ASN A 397 -6.59 15.89 6.97
CA ASN A 397 -7.91 15.69 7.57
C ASN A 397 -7.73 15.36 9.06
N LYS A 398 -7.90 16.40 9.90
CA LYS A 398 -7.77 16.29 11.36
C LYS A 398 -8.79 15.34 11.97
N GLY A 399 -10.03 15.31 11.45
CA GLY A 399 -11.09 14.45 11.96
C GLY A 399 -10.80 12.97 11.71
N TYR A 400 -10.44 12.63 10.48
CA TYR A 400 -10.02 11.27 10.10
C TYR A 400 -8.75 10.81 10.84
N THR A 401 -7.74 11.69 10.94
CA THR A 401 -6.49 11.38 11.65
C THR A 401 -6.76 11.11 13.14
N LYS A 402 -7.59 11.94 13.78
CA LYS A 402 -8.01 11.70 15.18
C LYS A 402 -8.86 10.45 15.33
N ALA A 403 -9.75 10.17 14.37
CA ALA A 403 -10.59 8.98 14.37
C ALA A 403 -9.74 7.70 14.36
N LEU A 404 -8.57 7.73 13.73
CA LEU A 404 -7.57 6.65 13.75
C LEU A 404 -6.73 6.56 15.04
N ASP A 405 -7.01 7.39 16.04
CA ASP A 405 -6.20 7.52 17.27
C ASP A 405 -4.74 7.93 16.99
N PHE A 406 -4.51 8.65 15.89
CA PHE A 406 -3.24 9.30 15.62
C PHE A 406 -3.21 10.73 16.16
N LYS A 407 -2.01 11.21 16.49
CA LYS A 407 -1.79 12.57 16.98
C LYS A 407 -2.12 13.56 15.88
N VAL A 408 -2.79 14.63 16.27
CA VAL A 408 -3.04 15.78 15.41
C VAL A 408 -2.35 16.98 16.06
N GLU A 409 -1.48 17.66 15.32
CA GLU A 409 -0.91 18.91 15.81
C GLU A 409 -2.05 19.92 16.07
N MET A 410 -2.15 20.37 17.33
CA MET A 410 -3.02 21.51 17.67
C MET A 410 -2.33 22.77 17.15
N ASN A 411 -3.05 23.54 16.33
CA ASN A 411 -2.55 24.79 15.74
C ASN A 411 -2.09 25.78 16.82
#